data_AF-A0A2P6SH48-F1
#
_entry.id   AF-A0A2P6SH48-F1
#
_cell.length_a   1.000
_cell.length_b   1.000
_cell.length_c   1.000
_cell.angle_alpha   90.00
_cell.angle_beta   90.00
_cell.angle_gamma   90.00
#
_symmetry.space_group_name_H-M   'P 1'
#
loop_
_entity.id
_entity.type
_entity.pdbx_description
1 polymer ?
#
loop_
_entity_poly.entity_id
_entity_poly.type
_entity_poly.pdbx_seq_one_letter_code
_entity_poly.pdbx_strand_id
1 'polypeptide(L)'
;MPPPGQCNTEDDSDCCKARKMYPTYMCSPPMSDNTQAYLTLNSFKAGGDGGGPSECNGKYHNDNTPIVTSSTGWYNGGSRCLKNIGINGNGQSVVAMVVDECDPTEGCDADHDYQPPCPNNIVEASKGRLESLRCI
;
A
#
# COMPACT_ATOMS: atom_id res chain seq x y z
N MET A 1 -18.11 10.82 2.85
CA MET A 1 -17.22 11.72 3.64
C MET A 1 -17.02 11.02 4.95
N PRO A 2 -15.78 10.87 5.44
CA PRO A 2 -15.49 10.19 6.69
C PRO A 2 -16.22 10.85 7.85
N PRO A 3 -16.78 10.07 8.79
CA PRO A 3 -17.14 10.57 10.10
C PRO A 3 -15.93 11.17 10.84
N PRO A 4 -16.13 12.10 11.79
CA PRO A 4 -15.04 12.69 12.54
C PRO A 4 -14.16 11.64 13.22
N GLY A 5 -12.85 11.69 12.96
CA GLY A 5 -11.85 10.80 13.56
C GLY A 5 -11.80 9.38 12.98
N GLN A 6 -12.51 9.09 11.89
CA GLN A 6 -12.52 7.76 11.26
C GLN A 6 -11.63 7.64 10.01
N CYS A 7 -10.93 8.70 9.63
CA CYS A 7 -9.91 8.64 8.59
C CYS A 7 -8.62 9.25 9.14
N ASN A 8 -7.53 8.50 9.04
CA ASN A 8 -6.21 8.95 9.41
C ASN A 8 -5.61 9.82 8.27
N THR A 9 -4.94 10.91 8.63
CA THR A 9 -4.21 11.78 7.69
C THR A 9 -2.72 11.88 8.04
N GLU A 10 -2.22 11.01 8.91
CA GLU A 10 -0.78 10.82 9.13
C GLU A 10 -0.13 10.21 7.87
N ASP A 11 1.20 10.24 7.79
CA ASP A 11 1.99 9.51 6.78
C ASP A 11 1.59 9.74 5.28
N ASP A 12 1.05 10.91 4.96
CA ASP A 12 0.52 11.29 3.63
C ASP A 12 -0.75 10.53 3.19
N SER A 13 -1.47 9.89 4.11
CA SER A 13 -2.74 9.24 3.80
C SER A 13 -3.83 10.26 3.44
N ASP A 14 -4.58 9.94 2.39
CA ASP A 14 -5.60 10.81 1.83
C ASP A 14 -7.00 10.35 2.30
N CYS A 15 -7.90 11.28 2.62
CA CYS A 15 -9.28 10.96 3.00
C CYS A 15 -10.27 11.20 1.86
N CYS A 16 -11.30 10.35 1.78
CA CYS A 16 -12.36 10.50 0.79
C CYS A 16 -13.17 11.79 0.95
N LYS A 17 -13.25 12.59 -0.11
CA LYS A 17 -13.95 13.88 -0.12
C LYS A 17 -15.38 13.72 -0.63
N ALA A 18 -16.32 14.45 -0.01
CA ALA A 18 -17.71 14.46 -0.47
C ALA A 18 -17.80 14.87 -1.93
N ARG A 19 -18.59 14.12 -2.73
CA ARG A 19 -18.84 14.39 -4.16
C ARG A 19 -17.59 14.33 -5.05
N LYS A 20 -16.48 13.77 -4.58
CA LYS A 20 -15.32 13.42 -5.41
C LYS A 20 -15.47 11.98 -5.89
N MET A 21 -15.32 11.75 -7.19
CA MET A 21 -15.22 10.40 -7.75
C MET A 21 -13.76 9.97 -7.75
N TYR A 22 -13.51 8.72 -7.34
CA TYR A 22 -12.20 8.10 -7.32
C TYR A 22 -12.19 6.97 -8.36
N PRO A 23 -11.14 6.85 -9.19
CA PRO A 23 -11.05 5.77 -10.16
C PRO A 23 -10.86 4.44 -9.42
N THR A 24 -11.48 3.39 -9.95
CA THR A 24 -11.24 2.02 -9.51
C THR A 24 -10.67 1.21 -10.66
N TYR A 25 -9.92 0.16 -10.35
CA TYR A 25 -9.24 -0.67 -11.33
C TYR A 25 -9.40 -2.13 -10.98
N MET A 26 -9.56 -3.01 -11.98
CA MET A 26 -9.55 -4.46 -11.77
C MET A 26 -8.27 -5.12 -12.28
N CYS A 27 -7.32 -4.32 -12.76
CA CYS A 27 -6.05 -4.78 -13.30
C CYS A 27 -4.93 -3.79 -13.00
N SER A 28 -3.73 -4.33 -12.80
CA SER A 28 -2.49 -3.56 -12.72
C SER A 28 -1.75 -3.59 -14.07
N PRO A 29 -0.82 -2.65 -14.32
CA PRO A 29 0.06 -2.71 -15.48
C PRO A 29 0.78 -4.07 -15.58
N PRO A 30 1.14 -4.51 -16.79
CA PRO A 30 1.81 -5.78 -16.98
C PRO A 30 3.15 -5.84 -16.24
N MET A 31 3.43 -6.99 -15.62
CA MET A 31 4.72 -7.23 -14.98
C MET A 31 5.82 -7.50 -16.01
N SER A 32 6.99 -6.96 -15.74
CA SER A 32 8.26 -7.29 -16.40
C SER A 32 9.36 -7.51 -15.35
N ASP A 33 10.55 -7.90 -15.79
CA ASP A 33 11.73 -8.00 -14.90
C ASP A 33 12.05 -6.67 -14.18
N ASN A 34 11.68 -5.54 -14.78
CA ASN A 34 11.83 -4.20 -14.22
C ASN A 34 10.50 -3.44 -14.33
N THR A 35 9.53 -3.85 -13.52
CA THR A 35 8.21 -3.23 -13.48
C THR A 35 8.31 -1.82 -12.88
N GLN A 36 7.82 -0.81 -13.60
CA GLN A 36 7.74 0.55 -13.08
C GLN A 36 6.53 0.70 -12.16
N ALA A 37 6.75 1.25 -10.96
CA ALA A 37 5.73 1.48 -9.96
C ALA A 37 5.97 2.80 -9.24
N TYR A 38 4.93 3.35 -8.63
CA TYR A 38 5.05 4.45 -7.68
C TYR A 38 5.20 3.86 -6.28
N LEU A 39 6.23 4.31 -5.56
CA LEU A 39 6.47 3.91 -4.19
C LEU A 39 5.79 4.92 -3.25
N THR A 40 4.81 4.45 -2.48
CA THR A 40 4.24 5.20 -1.36
C THR A 40 4.73 4.62 -0.03
N LEU A 41 4.41 5.27 1.08
CA LEU A 41 4.82 4.86 2.42
C LEU A 41 3.55 4.64 3.21
N ASN A 42 3.57 3.64 4.06
CA ASN A 42 2.44 3.24 4.89
C ASN A 42 2.99 2.66 6.21
N SER A 43 2.26 2.82 7.31
CA SER A 43 2.50 2.16 8.59
C SER A 43 1.65 0.89 8.72
N PHE A 44 2.34 -0.22 8.95
CA PHE A 44 1.72 -1.54 9.12
C PHE A 44 1.45 -1.88 10.59
N LYS A 45 1.60 -0.91 11.49
CA LYS A 45 1.40 -1.11 12.93
C LYS A 45 -0.09 -1.06 13.27
N ALA A 46 -0.43 -1.67 14.40
CA ALA A 46 -1.75 -1.49 14.98
C ALA A 46 -2.00 0.00 15.29
N GLY A 47 -3.09 0.55 14.75
CA GLY A 47 -3.42 1.97 14.86
C GLY A 47 -2.60 2.89 13.95
N GLY A 48 -1.83 2.34 13.00
CA GLY A 48 -1.26 3.09 11.89
C GLY A 48 -2.30 3.38 10.80
N ASP A 49 -1.85 3.94 9.67
CA ASP A 49 -2.64 4.24 8.48
C ASP A 49 -2.90 3.03 7.56
N GLY A 50 -2.20 1.91 7.76
CA GLY A 50 -2.45 0.67 7.01
C GLY A 50 -3.73 -0.08 7.39
N GLY A 51 -4.52 0.48 8.32
CA GLY A 51 -5.81 -0.06 8.73
C GLY A 51 -5.73 -1.39 9.47
N GLY A 52 -6.20 -2.45 8.82
CA GLY A 52 -6.30 -3.80 9.39
C GLY A 52 -4.97 -4.56 9.47
N PRO A 53 -4.96 -5.76 10.08
CA PRO A 53 -3.83 -6.68 9.98
C PRO A 53 -3.63 -7.16 8.53
N SER A 54 -2.39 -7.36 8.11
CA SER A 54 -2.10 -7.63 6.70
C SER A 54 -2.63 -8.97 6.19
N GLU A 55 -3.20 -8.96 4.97
CA GLU A 55 -3.88 -10.08 4.30
C GLU A 55 -3.09 -11.39 4.33
N CYS A 56 -1.78 -11.35 4.04
CA CYS A 56 -0.99 -12.57 3.85
C CYS A 56 -0.80 -13.40 5.13
N ASN A 57 -0.91 -12.79 6.32
CA ASN A 57 -0.62 -13.46 7.58
C ASN A 57 -1.48 -13.05 8.77
N GLY A 58 -2.43 -12.12 8.60
CA GLY A 58 -3.33 -11.62 9.63
C GLY A 58 -2.60 -10.91 10.77
N LYS A 59 -1.47 -10.23 10.50
CA LYS A 59 -0.65 -9.57 11.52
C LYS A 59 -0.35 -8.13 11.17
N TYR A 60 -0.22 -7.32 12.21
CA TYR A 60 0.48 -6.04 12.16
C TYR A 60 2.00 -6.26 12.15
N HIS A 61 2.72 -5.31 11.57
CA HIS A 61 4.17 -5.34 11.43
C HIS A 61 4.80 -4.04 11.91
N ASN A 62 6.06 -4.11 12.34
CA ASN A 62 6.80 -2.91 12.70
C ASN A 62 7.28 -2.19 11.44
N ASP A 63 7.10 -0.86 11.35
CA ASP A 63 7.55 -0.01 10.24
C ASP A 63 9.04 -0.13 9.86
N ASN A 64 9.89 -0.65 10.74
CA ASN A 64 11.32 -0.89 10.44
C ASN A 64 11.57 -2.25 9.74
N THR A 65 10.54 -3.09 9.63
CA THR A 65 10.58 -4.36 8.89
C THR A 65 10.43 -4.04 7.41
N PRO A 66 11.32 -4.48 6.50
CA PRO A 66 11.20 -4.16 5.09
C PRO A 66 10.06 -4.96 4.45
N ILE A 67 8.86 -4.39 4.47
CA ILE A 67 7.64 -5.00 3.96
C ILE A 67 6.89 -4.04 3.04
N VAL A 68 6.05 -4.60 2.19
CA VAL A 68 5.24 -3.84 1.25
C VAL A 68 3.85 -4.42 1.04
N THR A 69 2.93 -3.58 0.56
CA THR A 69 1.71 -3.99 -0.15
C THR A 69 1.96 -4.04 -1.66
N SER A 70 1.06 -4.68 -2.39
CA SER A 70 1.09 -4.68 -3.86
C SER A 70 -0.32 -4.48 -4.41
N SER A 71 -0.47 -3.67 -5.47
CA SER A 71 -1.77 -3.54 -6.16
C SER A 71 -2.31 -4.90 -6.61
N THR A 72 -3.64 -5.07 -6.63
CA THR A 72 -4.32 -6.35 -6.90
C THR A 72 -3.79 -7.18 -8.06
N GLY A 73 -3.54 -6.56 -9.22
CA GLY A 73 -3.02 -7.30 -10.39
C GLY A 73 -1.62 -7.86 -10.17
N TRP A 74 -0.83 -7.23 -9.30
CA TRP A 74 0.50 -7.67 -8.92
C TRP A 74 0.50 -8.64 -7.72
N TYR A 75 -0.38 -8.39 -6.75
CA TYR A 75 -0.66 -9.30 -5.65
C TYR A 75 -1.11 -10.68 -6.15
N ASN A 76 -1.91 -10.69 -7.22
CA ASN A 76 -2.33 -11.87 -7.98
C ASN A 76 -2.92 -12.95 -7.05
N GLY A 77 -3.95 -12.57 -6.30
CA GLY A 77 -4.67 -13.42 -5.35
C GLY A 77 -3.78 -14.03 -4.27
N GLY A 78 -2.82 -13.26 -3.76
CA GLY A 78 -1.89 -13.71 -2.72
C GLY A 78 -0.76 -14.62 -3.21
N SER A 79 -0.61 -14.86 -4.51
CA SER A 79 0.48 -15.70 -5.04
C SER A 79 1.89 -15.18 -4.70
N ARG A 80 2.00 -13.88 -4.36
CA ARG A 80 3.23 -13.23 -3.90
C ARG A 80 3.33 -13.07 -2.38
N CYS A 81 2.34 -13.51 -1.62
CA CYS A 81 2.35 -13.43 -0.17
C CYS A 81 3.62 -14.04 0.42
N LEU A 82 4.24 -13.28 1.32
CA LEU A 82 5.44 -13.64 2.06
C LEU A 82 6.64 -13.96 1.15
N LYS A 83 6.60 -13.51 -0.11
CA LYS A 83 7.73 -13.57 -1.04
C LYS A 83 8.42 -12.23 -1.08
N ASN A 84 9.74 -12.30 -1.28
CA ASN A 84 10.58 -11.12 -1.38
C ASN A 84 10.58 -10.56 -2.80
N ILE A 85 10.54 -9.24 -2.91
CA ILE A 85 10.76 -8.48 -4.15
C ILE A 85 11.94 -7.53 -3.97
N GLY A 86 12.66 -7.28 -5.07
CA GLY A 86 13.67 -6.23 -5.12
C GLY A 86 13.03 -4.91 -5.54
N ILE A 87 13.26 -3.85 -4.77
CA ILE A 87 12.77 -2.51 -5.05
C ILE A 87 13.99 -1.63 -5.32
N ASN A 88 13.98 -0.97 -6.48
CA ASN A 88 15.03 -0.06 -6.91
C ASN A 88 14.46 1.37 -6.96
N GLY A 89 15.06 2.29 -6.21
CA GLY A 89 14.61 3.68 -6.12
C GLY A 89 15.71 4.58 -5.61
N ASN A 90 15.80 5.80 -6.14
CA ASN A 90 16.80 6.79 -5.73
C ASN A 90 18.26 6.28 -5.69
N GLY A 91 18.65 5.44 -6.66
CA GLY A 91 19.98 4.83 -6.74
C GLY A 91 20.27 3.75 -5.68
N GLN A 92 19.27 3.35 -4.89
CA GLN A 92 19.36 2.30 -3.89
C GLN A 92 18.51 1.09 -4.29
N SER A 93 18.86 -0.06 -3.72
CA SER A 93 18.15 -1.32 -3.90
C SER A 93 17.89 -1.95 -2.54
N VAL A 94 16.63 -2.26 -2.25
CA VAL A 94 16.23 -2.94 -1.01
C VAL A 94 15.37 -4.15 -1.34
N VAL A 95 15.54 -5.21 -0.56
CA VAL A 95 14.67 -6.38 -0.61
C VAL A 95 13.58 -6.22 0.44
N ALA A 96 12.33 -6.33 0.03
CA ALA A 96 11.17 -6.25 0.92
C ALA A 96 10.21 -7.42 0.69
N MET A 97 9.47 -7.80 1.73
CA MET A 97 8.50 -8.89 1.68
C MET A 97 7.09 -8.37 1.43
N VAL A 98 6.37 -8.97 0.48
CA VAL A 98 4.95 -8.64 0.25
C VAL A 98 4.12 -9.25 1.39
N VAL A 99 3.37 -8.41 2.09
CA VAL A 99 2.52 -8.83 3.22
C VAL A 99 1.05 -8.51 3.04
N ASP A 100 0.71 -7.62 2.11
CA ASP A 100 -0.65 -7.13 1.93
C ASP A 100 -1.02 -6.86 0.47
N GLU A 101 -2.32 -6.73 0.26
CA GLU A 101 -2.91 -6.20 -0.96
C GLU A 101 -3.22 -4.71 -0.79
N CYS A 102 -2.97 -3.92 -1.84
CA CYS A 102 -3.49 -2.56 -1.94
C CYS A 102 -4.66 -2.60 -2.92
N ASP A 103 -5.89 -2.65 -2.40
CA ASP A 103 -7.10 -2.88 -3.20
C ASP A 103 -7.50 -1.61 -4.00
N PRO A 104 -7.47 -1.66 -5.35
CA PRO A 104 -7.89 -0.57 -6.21
C PRO A 104 -9.38 -0.64 -6.61
N THR A 105 -10.14 -1.61 -6.11
CA THR A 105 -11.53 -1.85 -6.48
C THR A 105 -12.53 -1.20 -5.53
N GLU A 106 -12.18 -1.12 -4.25
CA GLU A 106 -13.04 -0.60 -3.17
C GLU A 106 -12.31 0.42 -2.28
N GLY A 107 -13.06 1.15 -1.47
CA GLY A 107 -12.58 2.27 -0.68
C GLY A 107 -13.68 3.29 -0.37
N CYS A 108 -13.33 4.32 0.41
CA CYS A 108 -14.26 5.35 0.88
C CYS A 108 -15.41 4.84 1.77
N ASP A 109 -15.21 3.71 2.43
CA ASP A 109 -16.15 3.09 3.38
C ASP A 109 -15.44 2.80 4.73
N ALA A 110 -16.15 2.16 5.66
CA ALA A 110 -15.65 1.90 6.99
C ALA A 110 -14.57 0.80 7.05
N ASP A 111 -14.56 -0.13 6.10
CA ASP A 111 -13.60 -1.24 6.08
C ASP A 111 -12.22 -0.76 5.58
N HIS A 112 -12.21 0.35 4.82
CA HIS A 112 -11.01 0.98 4.28
C HIS A 112 -10.64 2.29 5.01
N ASP A 113 -11.08 2.49 6.26
CA ASP A 113 -10.84 3.73 7.05
C ASP A 113 -11.17 5.03 6.29
N TYR A 114 -12.15 4.95 5.38
CA TYR A 114 -12.55 6.02 4.46
C TYR A 114 -11.41 6.61 3.61
N GLN A 115 -10.35 5.83 3.41
CA GLN A 115 -9.28 6.10 2.45
C GLN A 115 -9.77 5.78 1.02
N PRO A 116 -9.27 6.48 -0.01
CA PRO A 116 -9.65 6.20 -1.38
C PRO A 116 -9.13 4.84 -1.85
N PRO A 117 -9.76 4.25 -2.90
CA PRO A 117 -9.22 3.07 -3.56
C PRO A 117 -7.77 3.28 -3.99
N CYS A 118 -6.96 2.23 -3.88
CA CYS A 118 -5.57 2.27 -4.24
C CYS A 118 -5.39 2.52 -5.76
N PRO A 119 -4.35 3.23 -6.20
CA PRO A 119 -3.96 3.22 -7.60
C PRO A 119 -3.41 1.85 -8.03
N ASN A 120 -3.57 1.50 -9.30
CA ASN A 120 -3.25 0.16 -9.80
C ASN A 120 -1.76 -0.10 -10.09
N ASN A 121 -0.89 0.88 -9.85
CA ASN A 121 0.53 0.85 -10.13
C ASN A 121 1.38 1.27 -8.92
N ILE A 122 0.91 0.95 -7.72
CA ILE A 122 1.50 1.35 -6.43
C ILE A 122 2.13 0.15 -5.72
N VAL A 123 3.25 0.42 -5.06
CA VAL A 123 3.83 -0.41 -4.01
C VAL A 123 3.88 0.47 -2.76
N GLU A 124 3.09 0.16 -1.74
CA GLU A 124 3.18 0.89 -0.47
C GLU A 124 4.20 0.20 0.42
N ALA A 125 5.14 0.98 0.94
CA ALA A 125 6.30 0.47 1.63
C ALA A 125 6.33 0.91 3.10
N SER A 126 6.83 0.02 3.96
CA SER A 126 7.06 0.34 5.37
C SER A 126 8.04 1.51 5.50
N LYS A 127 7.60 2.62 6.11
CA LYS A 127 8.36 3.87 6.18
C LYS A 127 9.80 3.73 6.68
N GLY A 128 10.02 3.11 7.83
CA GLY A 128 11.32 3.17 8.52
C GLY A 128 12.51 2.67 7.71
N ARG A 129 12.36 1.57 6.96
CA ARG A 129 13.47 0.98 6.19
C ARG A 129 13.48 1.34 4.71
N LEU A 130 12.36 1.83 4.17
CA LEU A 130 12.17 2.05 2.73
C LEU A 130 12.04 3.53 2.37
N GLU A 131 12.02 4.44 3.36
CA GLU A 131 12.04 5.90 3.16
C GLU A 131 13.12 6.38 2.20
N SER A 132 14.34 5.80 2.27
CA SER A 132 15.48 6.23 1.45
C SER A 132 15.32 5.94 -0.05
N LEU A 133 14.33 5.13 -0.44
CA LEU A 133 14.02 4.84 -1.84
C LEU A 133 13.20 5.95 -2.51
N ARG A 134 12.57 6.84 -1.74
CA ARG A 134 11.81 7.97 -2.30
C ARG A 134 12.75 9.10 -2.75
N CYS A 135 12.40 9.73 -3.87
CA CYS A 135 12.96 11.03 -4.25
C CYS A 135 12.25 12.13 -3.44
N ILE A 136 13.03 13.01 -2.82
CA ILE A 136 12.55 14.20 -2.09
C ILE A 136 12.43 15.36 -3.08
#